data_AF-A0A7V7WWG7-F1
#
_entry.id   AF-A0A7V7WWG7-F1
#
_cell.length_a   1.000
_cell.length_b   1.000
_cell.length_c   1.000
_cell.angle_alpha   90.00
_cell.angle_beta   90.00
_cell.angle_gamma   90.00
#
_symmetry.space_group_name_H-M   'P 1'
#
loop_
_entity.id
_entity.type
_entity.pdbx_description
1 polymer ?
#
loop_
_entity_poly.entity_id
_entity_poly.type
_entity_poly.pdbx_seq_one_letter_code
_entity_poly.pdbx_strand_id
1 'polypeptide(L)'
;MWMTIGGNHRFAVALEDNPTARAFAQLLPITLDMPDLNDNEKHVRLPRSLPTNAVRPGTIRTGDVMLYGDNTLVVFYKTFPSIYSYTRIGRVTKVDGLEEALGPGSQRIGFALD
;
A
#
# COMPACT_ATOMS: atom_id res chain seq x y z
N MET A 1 -5.28 0.29 10.86
CA MET A 1 -4.61 1.48 10.33
C MET A 1 -5.56 2.16 9.35
N TRP A 2 -5.48 3.47 9.21
CA TRP A 2 -6.22 4.24 8.22
C TRP A 2 -5.31 4.74 7.12
N MET A 3 -5.82 4.71 5.89
CA MET A 3 -5.25 5.32 4.71
C MET A 3 -6.16 6.47 4.25
N THR A 4 -5.62 7.67 4.13
CA THR A 4 -6.36 8.87 3.73
C THR A 4 -5.80 9.42 2.43
N ILE A 5 -6.60 9.47 1.38
CA ILE A 5 -6.22 9.96 0.05
C ILE A 5 -6.80 11.38 -0.13
N GLY A 6 -5.99 12.32 -0.63
CA GLY A 6 -6.44 13.69 -0.90
C GLY A 6 -6.86 14.48 0.35
N GLY A 7 -6.61 13.95 1.56
CA GLY A 7 -6.97 14.56 2.84
C GLY A 7 -8.39 14.26 3.34
N ASN A 8 -9.26 13.65 2.54
CA ASN A 8 -10.68 13.46 2.86
C ASN A 8 -11.23 12.06 2.58
N HIS A 9 -10.62 11.27 1.67
CA HIS A 9 -11.08 9.92 1.36
C HIS A 9 -10.37 8.89 2.23
N ARG A 10 -11.09 8.30 3.19
CA ARG A 10 -10.51 7.46 4.24
C ARG A 10 -10.91 5.99 4.12
N PHE A 11 -9.91 5.11 4.13
CA PHE A 11 -10.03 3.67 3.96
C PHE A 11 -9.38 2.92 5.12
N ALA A 12 -10.08 1.92 5.67
CA ALA A 12 -9.53 1.07 6.73
C ALA A 12 -8.61 0.00 6.13
N VAL A 13 -7.36 -0.04 6.60
CA VAL A 13 -6.35 -1.04 6.25
C VAL A 13 -6.14 -1.98 7.44
N ALA A 14 -6.43 -3.27 7.21
CA ALA A 14 -6.04 -4.34 8.10
C ALA A 14 -4.55 -4.63 7.88
N LEU A 15 -3.74 -4.50 8.94
CA LEU A 15 -2.33 -4.86 8.91
C LEU A 15 -2.19 -6.37 9.08
N GLU A 16 -1.21 -6.96 8.39
CA GLU A 16 -0.81 -8.34 8.62
C GLU A 16 -0.10 -8.48 9.98
N ASP A 17 -0.19 -9.66 10.60
CA ASP A 17 0.63 -9.97 11.78
C ASP A 17 2.03 -10.45 11.35
N ASN A 18 2.86 -9.53 10.91
CA ASN A 18 4.23 -9.84 10.50
C ASN A 18 5.23 -8.71 10.81
N PRO A 19 6.55 -8.99 10.78
CA PRO A 19 7.58 -8.00 11.09
C PRO A 19 7.56 -6.76 10.19
N THR A 20 7.22 -6.92 8.91
CA THR A 20 7.16 -5.84 7.92
C THR A 20 6.04 -4.85 8.25
N ALA A 21 4.84 -5.35 8.55
CA ALA A 21 3.69 -4.55 8.93
C ALA A 21 3.92 -3.81 10.25
N ARG A 22 4.54 -4.47 11.24
CA ARG A 22 4.96 -3.82 12.50
C ARG A 22 5.99 -2.71 12.25
N ALA A 23 6.99 -2.96 11.41
CA ALA A 23 8.00 -1.97 11.08
C ALA A 23 7.44 -0.79 10.29
N PHE A 24 6.46 -1.03 9.40
CA PHE A 24 5.74 0.03 8.70
C PHE A 24 4.88 0.86 9.67
N ALA A 25 4.17 0.22 10.61
CA ALA A 25 3.38 0.91 11.63
C ALA A 25 4.21 1.86 12.50
N GLN A 26 5.50 1.58 12.72
CA GLN A 26 6.43 2.47 13.43
C GLN A 26 6.83 3.72 12.65
N LEU A 27 6.51 3.81 11.35
CA LEU A 27 6.71 5.03 10.55
C LEU A 27 5.54 6.01 10.68
N LEU A 28 4.43 5.59 11.28
CA LEU A 28 3.19 6.36 11.31
C LEU A 28 3.20 7.40 12.45
N PRO A 29 2.53 8.55 12.29
CA PRO A 29 1.83 8.98 11.08
C PRO A 29 2.80 9.43 9.97
N ILE A 30 2.50 9.09 8.72
CA ILE A 30 3.29 9.52 7.56
C ILE A 30 2.38 9.92 6.41
N THR A 31 2.78 10.94 5.65
CA THR A 31 2.12 11.33 4.41
C THR A 31 3.13 11.27 3.28
N LEU A 32 2.74 10.62 2.19
CA LEU A 32 3.61 10.29 1.06
C LEU A 32 2.97 10.78 -0.23
N ASP A 33 3.76 11.44 -1.08
CA ASP A 33 3.37 11.71 -2.45
C ASP A 33 3.71 10.47 -3.29
N MET A 34 2.68 9.75 -3.72
CA MET A 34 2.79 8.43 -4.36
C MET A 34 2.38 8.52 -5.83
N PRO A 35 3.34 8.57 -6.78
CA PRO A 35 3.03 8.51 -8.21
C PRO A 35 2.31 7.22 -8.60
N ASP A 36 1.56 7.34 -9.70
CA ASP A 36 0.98 6.19 -10.36
C ASP A 36 2.03 5.43 -11.17
N LEU A 37 1.87 4.11 -11.19
CA LEU A 37 2.61 3.23 -12.07
C LEU A 37 1.61 2.25 -12.71
N ASN A 38 1.77 2.03 -14.01
CA ASN A 38 0.99 1.05 -14.79
C ASN A 38 -0.54 1.18 -14.73
N ASP A 39 -1.10 2.34 -14.33
CA ASP A 39 -2.53 2.55 -14.14
C ASP A 39 -3.20 1.50 -13.22
N ASN A 40 -2.45 0.93 -12.27
CA ASN A 40 -2.96 -0.09 -11.33
C ASN A 40 -2.40 0.00 -9.90
N GLU A 41 -1.33 0.78 -9.70
CA GLU A 41 -0.61 0.84 -8.43
C GLU A 41 -0.10 2.27 -8.12
N LYS A 42 -0.08 2.59 -6.83
CA LYS A 42 0.68 3.73 -6.30
C LYS A 42 1.94 3.23 -5.64
N HIS A 43 3.06 3.92 -5.83
CA HIS A 43 4.32 3.49 -5.23
C HIS A 43 5.15 4.65 -4.67
N VAL A 44 5.99 4.37 -3.68
CA VAL A 44 6.97 5.32 -3.16
C VAL A 44 8.10 4.60 -2.44
N ARG A 45 9.31 5.16 -2.50
CA ARG A 45 10.46 4.66 -1.71
C ARG A 45 10.38 5.21 -0.29
N LEU A 46 10.41 4.32 0.69
CA LEU A 46 10.47 4.64 2.11
C LEU A 46 11.88 5.12 2.51
N PRO A 47 12.01 5.94 3.57
CA PRO A 47 13.30 6.48 4.00
C PRO A 47 14.25 5.43 4.60
N ARG A 48 13.75 4.23 4.90
CA ARG A 48 14.53 3.10 5.40
C ARG A 48 13.99 1.78 4.87
N SER A 49 14.87 0.78 4.79
CA SER A 49 14.46 -0.60 4.51
C SER A 49 13.68 -1.19 5.69
N LEU A 50 12.74 -2.07 5.36
CA LEU A 50 11.92 -2.85 6.29
C LEU A 50 12.31 -4.34 6.21
N PRO A 51 12.02 -5.14 7.24
CA PRO A 51 12.14 -6.60 7.16
C PRO A 51 11.34 -7.15 5.98
N THR A 52 11.82 -8.21 5.33
CA THR A 52 11.16 -8.81 4.17
C THR A 52 10.91 -10.29 4.37
N ASN A 53 9.83 -10.78 3.77
CA ASN A 53 9.54 -12.19 3.58
C ASN A 53 8.79 -12.31 2.24
N ALA A 54 9.52 -12.04 1.16
CA ALA A 54 8.92 -11.82 -0.14
C ALA A 54 8.43 -13.14 -0.74
N VAL A 55 7.16 -13.16 -1.17
CA VAL A 55 6.53 -14.30 -1.81
C VAL A 55 5.88 -13.86 -3.11
N ARG A 56 5.69 -14.79 -4.05
CA ARG A 56 4.89 -14.54 -5.25
C ARG A 56 3.42 -14.80 -4.92
N PRO A 57 2.56 -13.76 -4.84
CA PRO A 57 1.16 -13.96 -4.49
C PRO A 57 0.35 -14.59 -5.64
N GLY A 58 0.89 -14.60 -6.86
CA GLY A 58 0.23 -15.04 -8.10
C GLY A 58 -0.82 -14.05 -8.61
N THR A 59 -1.68 -13.57 -7.72
CA THR A 59 -2.67 -12.54 -8.01
C THR A 59 -2.57 -11.41 -7.01
N ILE A 60 -2.35 -10.20 -7.53
CA ILE A 60 -2.54 -8.96 -6.81
C ILE A 60 -4.02 -8.63 -6.85
N ARG A 61 -4.59 -8.23 -5.72
CA ARG A 61 -5.99 -7.84 -5.64
C ARG A 61 -6.10 -6.38 -5.20
N THR A 62 -7.13 -5.70 -5.70
CA THR A 62 -7.50 -4.34 -5.28
C THR A 62 -7.49 -4.22 -3.77
N GLY A 63 -6.82 -3.19 -3.26
CA GLY A 63 -6.65 -2.91 -1.84
C GLY A 63 -5.42 -3.57 -1.21
N ASP A 64 -4.64 -4.40 -1.92
CA ASP A 64 -3.39 -4.91 -1.37
C ASP A 64 -2.39 -3.77 -1.09
N VAL A 65 -1.81 -3.79 0.11
CA VAL A 65 -0.71 -2.90 0.54
C VAL A 65 0.53 -3.78 0.75
N MET A 66 1.55 -3.54 -0.05
CA MET A 66 2.71 -4.43 -0.16
C MET A 66 4.03 -3.68 -0.16
N LEU A 67 5.11 -4.42 0.10
CA LEU A 67 6.48 -3.95 -0.02
C LEU A 67 7.15 -4.67 -1.20
N TYR A 68 7.60 -3.90 -2.19
CA TYR A 68 8.48 -4.36 -3.25
C TYR A 68 9.95 -4.14 -2.85
N GLY A 69 10.77 -5.17 -3.05
CA GLY A 69 12.11 -5.22 -2.48
C GLY A 69 12.04 -5.10 -0.96
N ASP A 70 12.81 -4.17 -0.40
CA ASP A 70 12.89 -3.90 1.03
C ASP A 70 12.43 -2.49 1.44
N ASN A 71 12.12 -1.61 0.50
CA ASN A 71 11.83 -0.21 0.80
C ASN A 71 10.82 0.47 -0.13
N THR A 72 10.22 -0.22 -1.10
CA THR A 72 9.22 0.40 -1.98
C THR A 72 7.81 0.01 -1.51
N LEU A 73 7.10 0.95 -0.91
CA LEU A 73 5.69 0.79 -0.54
C LEU A 73 4.85 0.83 -1.81
N VAL A 74 3.89 -0.10 -1.92
CA VAL A 74 2.97 -0.19 -3.04
C VAL A 74 1.53 -0.33 -2.52
N VAL A 75 0.60 0.43 -3.09
CA VAL A 75 -0.85 0.30 -2.88
C VAL A 75 -1.51 -0.01 -4.21
N PHE A 76 -2.12 -1.19 -4.31
CA PHE A 76 -2.78 -1.64 -5.53
C PHE A 76 -4.26 -1.27 -5.52
N TYR A 77 -4.75 -0.71 -6.61
CA TYR A 77 -6.16 -0.34 -6.77
C TYR A 77 -6.89 -1.10 -7.87
N LYS A 78 -6.19 -1.98 -8.59
CA LYS A 78 -6.79 -2.97 -9.50
C LYS A 78 -6.35 -4.40 -9.15
N THR A 79 -7.13 -5.37 -9.63
CA THR A 79 -6.85 -6.81 -9.49
C THR A 79 -6.25 -7.35 -10.79
N PHE A 80 -5.10 -8.03 -10.71
CA PHE A 80 -4.39 -8.55 -11.89
C PHE A 80 -3.41 -9.69 -11.51
N PRO A 81 -3.08 -10.60 -12.44
CA PRO A 81 -2.03 -11.59 -12.22
C PRO A 81 -0.64 -10.93 -12.16
N SER A 82 0.22 -11.38 -11.25
CA SER A 82 1.59 -10.87 -11.12
C SER A 82 2.58 -11.99 -10.85
N ILE A 83 3.73 -11.90 -11.52
CA ILE A 83 4.88 -12.81 -11.35
C ILE A 83 5.89 -12.30 -10.33
N TYR A 84 5.73 -11.06 -9.87
CA TYR A 84 6.66 -10.41 -8.96
C TYR A 84 6.49 -10.89 -7.51
N SER A 85 7.58 -10.79 -6.76
CA SER A 85 7.58 -11.12 -5.34
C SER A 85 7.39 -9.86 -4.51
N TYR A 86 6.55 -9.96 -3.49
CA TYR A 86 6.27 -8.87 -2.55
C TYR A 86 6.22 -9.40 -1.12
N THR A 87 6.50 -8.54 -0.15
CA THR A 87 6.19 -8.81 1.25
C THR A 87 4.87 -8.11 1.62
N ARG A 88 3.92 -8.82 2.21
CA ARG A 88 2.61 -8.25 2.58
C ARG A 88 2.75 -7.30 3.77
N ILE A 89 2.13 -6.13 3.68
CA ILE A 89 1.98 -5.17 4.80
C ILE A 89 0.56 -5.22 5.34
N GLY A 90 -0.43 -5.23 4.45
CA GLY A 90 -1.83 -5.21 4.83
C GLY A 90 -2.75 -5.15 3.64
N ARG A 91 -4.03 -4.88 3.92
CA ARG A 91 -5.07 -4.79 2.89
C ARG A 91 -6.18 -3.84 3.30
N VAL A 92 -6.67 -3.05 2.35
CA VAL A 92 -7.91 -2.28 2.49
C VAL A 92 -9.09 -3.24 2.66
N THR A 93 -9.88 -3.03 3.72
CA THR A 93 -10.96 -3.94 4.15
C THR A 93 -12.25 -3.76 3.36
N LYS A 94 -12.55 -2.54 2.91
CA LYS A 94 -13.67 -2.19 2.03
C LYS A 94 -13.15 -1.34 0.89
N VAL A 95 -13.25 -1.84 -0.33
CA VAL A 95 -12.58 -1.27 -1.52
C VAL A 95 -13.51 -0.40 -2.37
N ASP A 96 -14.77 -0.24 -1.99
CA ASP A 96 -15.73 0.61 -2.68
C ASP A 96 -15.18 2.05 -2.81
N GLY A 97 -15.10 2.55 -4.04
CA GLY A 97 -14.55 3.88 -4.34
C GLY A 97 -13.02 4.00 -4.27
N LEU A 98 -12.27 2.92 -3.96
CA LEU A 98 -10.81 2.97 -3.85
C LEU A 98 -10.12 3.29 -5.18
N GLU A 99 -10.56 2.65 -6.26
CA GLU A 99 -10.01 2.87 -7.60
C GLU A 99 -10.26 4.30 -8.09
N GLU A 100 -11.45 4.86 -7.83
CA GLU A 100 -11.76 6.25 -8.17
C GLU A 100 -10.93 7.23 -7.34
N ALA A 101 -10.78 6.99 -6.03
CA ALA A 101 -10.02 7.85 -5.13
C ALA A 101 -8.52 7.86 -5.46
N LEU A 102 -7.95 6.71 -5.86
CA LEU A 102 -6.55 6.62 -6.24
C LEU A 102 -6.33 7.09 -7.68
N GLY A 103 -7.15 6.62 -8.62
CA GLY A 103 -7.17 7.00 -10.04
C GLY A 103 -5.81 6.92 -10.74
N PRO A 104 -5.69 7.40 -11.98
CA PRO A 104 -4.38 7.70 -12.57
C PRO A 104 -3.72 8.93 -11.93
N GLY A 105 -2.40 9.08 -12.10
CA GLY A 105 -1.65 10.26 -11.63
C GLY A 105 -1.18 10.19 -10.17
N SER A 106 -0.44 11.21 -9.71
CA SER A 106 0.13 11.20 -8.35
C SER A 106 -0.93 11.50 -7.29
N GLN A 107 -0.88 10.78 -6.17
CA GLN A 107 -1.76 11.01 -5.03
C GLN A 107 -0.96 11.29 -3.75
N ARG A 108 -1.45 12.22 -2.94
CA ARG A 108 -0.95 12.43 -1.58
C ARG A 108 -1.72 11.52 -0.63
N ILE A 109 -1.03 10.55 -0.04
CA ILE A 109 -1.63 9.48 0.78
C ILE A 109 -1.05 9.54 2.18
N GLY A 110 -1.93 9.72 3.17
CA GLY A 110 -1.63 9.65 4.59
C GLY A 110 -1.90 8.26 5.16
N PHE A 111 -1.05 7.80 6.07
CA PHE A 111 -1.24 6.58 6.85
C PHE A 111 -1.12 6.89 8.35
N ALA A 112 -2.08 6.43 9.14
CA ALA A 112 -2.14 6.67 10.60
C ALA A 112 -2.84 5.51 11.34
N LEU A 113 -2.63 5.37 12.65
CA LEU A 113 -3.25 4.30 13.45
C LEU A 113 -4.65 4.65 13.95
N ASP A 114 -4.92 5.93 14.15
CA ASP A 114 -6.16 6.54 14.65
C ASP A 114 -7.14 6.86 13.53
#